data_AF-A0A817QA82-F1
#
_entry.id   AF-A0A817QA82-F1
#
_cell.length_a   1.000
_cell.length_b   1.000
_cell.length_c   1.000
_cell.angle_alpha   90.00
_cell.angle_beta   90.00
_cell.angle_gamma   90.00
#
_symmetry.space_group_name_H-M   'P 1'
#
loop_
_entity.id
_entity.type
_entity.pdbx_description
1 polymer ?
#
loop_
_entity_poly.entity_id
_entity_poly.type
_entity_poly.pdbx_seq_one_letter_code
_entity_poly.pdbx_strand_id
1 'polypeptide(L)'
;MNVCLIILLINLSNAQFNLYLDSISVEQLFELKGYQLHFIDENQIRQTALETPLLVSTDMHFVEFTWNAHSLKTDTSHIYYQYNTSSSNEQILLQPVLNINEKGIVPREVSTFAIFFPCLTTNRVNASVIFRFYNSTANDISTTINLKFLKYCRDATINNSLLAQFYNSDQINSYILIKESRSRDLFSISIATIFAYSLIIAVAVFLIVFCTAITLFCLYRMTTENKKMPNDAIDNYQDHPELPVSFDMTTFEDVSLYSCTQYDFTKTADDLLSSTTFADCTIDQNRVTLHEIIMEGKFGRLFHCSLSDPSTNNSTQNIYGKTVNSSVTPIQLNQMLHDCCLFATLKHSTLNSPLGIVYKNELSPYPLIVYPYSNKGILKRFIIQNRTSAREQLLSTQELVYMAIHIAKGLHFLHRRKILMKDIGTRNCL
;
A
#
# COMPACT_ATOMS: atom_id res chain seq x y z
N MET A 1 -2.41 7.07 62.25
CA MET A 1 -3.08 8.24 61.67
C MET A 1 -2.13 8.85 60.63
N ASN A 2 -2.01 8.21 59.46
CA ASN A 2 -1.25 8.75 58.32
C ASN A 2 -2.23 8.83 57.16
N VAL A 3 -2.74 10.04 56.93
CA VAL A 3 -3.71 10.36 55.89
C VAL A 3 -2.97 10.37 54.55
N CYS A 4 -3.28 9.40 53.70
CA CYS A 4 -2.86 9.36 52.31
C CYS A 4 -3.70 10.40 51.55
N LEU A 5 -3.13 11.57 51.28
CA LEU A 5 -3.75 12.61 50.47
C LEU A 5 -3.60 12.22 48.99
N ILE A 6 -4.50 11.39 48.49
CA ILE A 6 -4.65 11.14 47.05
C ILE A 6 -5.29 12.39 46.46
N ILE A 7 -4.48 13.25 45.85
CA ILE A 7 -4.96 14.35 45.00
C ILE A 7 -5.55 13.70 43.75
N LEU A 8 -6.86 13.53 43.75
CA LEU A 8 -7.64 13.21 42.56
C LEU A 8 -7.66 14.49 41.70
N LEU A 9 -6.70 14.62 40.79
CA LEU A 9 -6.79 15.57 39.69
C LEU A 9 -7.94 15.10 38.78
N ILE A 10 -9.15 15.60 39.06
CA ILE A 10 -10.24 15.54 38.10
C ILE A 10 -9.80 16.42 36.94
N ASN A 11 -9.29 15.81 35.88
CA ASN A 11 -9.22 16.47 34.59
C ASN A 11 -10.66 16.83 34.21
N LEU A 12 -11.01 18.11 34.37
CA LEU A 12 -12.15 18.70 33.67
C LEU A 12 -11.81 18.65 32.18
N SER A 13 -12.08 17.53 31.53
CA SER A 13 -11.92 17.42 30.08
C SER A 13 -13.04 18.24 29.44
N ASN A 14 -12.68 19.40 28.93
CA ASN A 14 -13.54 20.22 28.07
C ASN A 14 -13.99 19.39 26.85
N ALA A 15 -15.17 19.69 26.29
CA ALA A 15 -15.65 19.08 25.06
C ALA A 15 -14.55 19.07 23.97
N GLN A 16 -14.26 17.90 23.40
CA GLN A 16 -13.29 17.66 22.35
C GLN A 16 -13.97 17.61 20.98
N PHE A 17 -13.59 18.52 20.10
CA PHE A 17 -14.06 18.57 18.72
C PHE A 17 -13.02 17.98 17.77
N ASN A 18 -13.49 17.08 16.90
CA ASN A 18 -12.68 16.55 15.79
C ASN A 18 -13.38 16.79 14.45
N LEU A 19 -12.57 17.04 13.43
CA LEU A 19 -12.98 17.10 12.03
C LEU A 19 -11.85 16.51 11.19
N TYR A 20 -12.14 15.43 10.47
CA TYR A 20 -11.13 14.67 9.75
C TYR A 20 -11.71 13.92 8.53
N LEU A 21 -10.82 13.50 7.64
CA LEU A 21 -11.10 12.48 6.63
C LEU A 21 -10.70 11.12 7.20
N ASP A 22 -11.62 10.15 7.11
CA ASP A 22 -11.36 8.78 7.53
C ASP A 22 -10.42 8.07 6.53
N SER A 23 -10.05 6.83 6.84
CA SER A 23 -9.12 6.08 5.98
C SER A 23 -9.64 5.81 4.57
N ILE A 24 -10.97 5.78 4.39
CA ILE A 24 -11.59 5.51 3.09
C ILE A 24 -11.52 6.78 2.24
N SER A 25 -11.93 7.92 2.79
CA SER A 25 -11.86 9.20 2.10
C SER A 25 -10.42 9.62 1.79
N VAL A 26 -9.46 9.31 2.68
CA VAL A 26 -8.03 9.54 2.42
C VAL A 26 -7.50 8.61 1.32
N GLU A 27 -7.88 7.34 1.32
CA GLU A 27 -7.51 6.42 0.24
C GLU A 27 -8.09 6.89 -1.11
N GLN A 28 -9.32 7.40 -1.12
CA GLN A 28 -9.98 7.90 -2.33
C GLN A 28 -9.34 9.20 -2.86
N LEU A 29 -8.95 10.13 -1.98
CA LEU A 29 -8.36 11.41 -2.36
C LEU A 29 -6.86 11.33 -2.67
N PHE A 30 -6.13 10.51 -1.92
CA PHE A 30 -4.66 10.50 -1.92
C PHE A 30 -4.05 9.15 -2.31
N GLU A 31 -4.85 8.10 -2.52
CA GLU A 31 -4.38 6.72 -2.77
C GLU A 31 -3.53 6.15 -1.61
N LEU A 32 -3.72 6.68 -0.39
CA LEU A 32 -3.00 6.27 0.82
C LEU A 32 -3.89 5.41 1.73
N LYS A 33 -3.50 4.15 1.92
CA LYS A 33 -4.24 3.19 2.75
C LYS A 33 -3.90 3.33 4.24
N GLY A 34 -4.93 3.34 5.08
CA GLY A 34 -4.79 3.24 6.54
C GLY A 34 -4.40 4.55 7.25
N TYR A 35 -4.49 5.69 6.56
CA TYR A 35 -4.20 7.01 7.13
C TYR A 35 -5.49 7.80 7.35
N GLN A 36 -5.52 8.62 8.40
CA GLN A 36 -6.57 9.62 8.61
C GLN A 36 -5.95 11.01 8.48
N LEU A 37 -6.70 11.96 7.91
CA LEU A 37 -6.26 13.35 7.80
C LEU A 37 -7.12 14.23 8.70
N HIS A 38 -6.55 14.68 9.80
CA HIS A 38 -7.23 15.54 10.77
C HIS A 38 -7.04 17.02 10.44
N PHE A 39 -8.13 17.76 10.34
CA PHE A 39 -8.14 19.22 10.23
C PHE A 39 -8.30 19.86 11.61
N ILE A 40 -9.09 19.23 12.46
CA ILE A 40 -9.23 19.55 13.88
C ILE A 40 -9.10 18.24 14.64
N ASP A 41 -8.18 18.21 15.60
CA ASP A 41 -7.86 17.05 16.42
C ASP A 41 -7.85 17.49 17.88
N GLU A 42 -8.79 17.00 18.66
CA GLU A 42 -8.99 17.37 20.07
C GLU A 42 -8.99 18.90 20.30
N ASN A 43 -9.81 19.63 19.54
CA ASN A 43 -9.89 21.11 19.51
C ASN A 43 -8.69 21.84 18.90
N GLN A 44 -7.62 21.16 18.50
CA GLN A 44 -6.44 21.78 17.88
C GLN A 44 -6.58 21.81 16.36
N ILE A 45 -6.42 23.01 15.78
CA ILE A 45 -6.46 23.18 14.32
C ILE A 45 -5.11 22.77 13.73
N ARG A 46 -5.14 21.82 12.78
CA ARG A 46 -3.97 21.39 12.03
C ARG A 46 -3.75 22.33 10.83
N GLN A 47 -3.06 23.44 11.05
CA GLN A 47 -2.90 24.50 10.04
C GLN A 47 -2.26 24.01 8.73
N THR A 48 -1.28 23.11 8.80
CA THR A 48 -0.66 22.48 7.61
C THR A 48 -1.66 21.73 6.74
N ALA A 49 -2.70 21.12 7.33
CA ALA A 49 -3.75 20.43 6.59
C ALA A 49 -4.71 21.40 5.87
N LEU A 50 -4.79 22.66 6.32
CA LEU A 50 -5.64 23.71 5.73
C LEU A 50 -4.90 24.57 4.69
N GLU A 51 -3.57 24.54 4.66
CA GLU A 51 -2.75 25.27 3.70
C GLU A 51 -2.86 24.69 2.28
N THR A 52 -2.89 23.36 2.20
CA THR A 52 -2.89 22.62 0.92
C THR A 52 -4.31 22.30 0.48
N PRO A 53 -4.72 22.64 -0.76
CA PRO A 53 -6.03 22.27 -1.26
C PRO A 53 -6.13 20.75 -1.49
N LEU A 54 -7.25 20.15 -1.10
CA LEU A 54 -7.57 18.75 -1.36
C LEU A 54 -7.83 18.55 -2.86
N LEU A 55 -7.10 17.62 -3.48
CA LEU A 55 -7.24 17.31 -4.89
C LEU A 55 -8.42 16.36 -5.11
N VAL A 56 -9.47 16.82 -5.80
CA VAL A 56 -10.65 16.02 -6.10
C VAL A 56 -10.62 15.61 -7.58
N SER A 57 -10.40 14.32 -7.83
CA SER A 57 -10.23 13.76 -9.18
C SER A 57 -11.52 13.84 -10.01
N THR A 58 -11.41 13.59 -11.33
CA THR A 58 -12.53 13.65 -12.27
C THR A 58 -13.67 12.70 -11.94
N ASP A 59 -13.33 11.53 -11.38
CA ASP A 59 -14.25 10.43 -11.18
C ASP A 59 -14.93 10.51 -9.79
N MET A 60 -14.55 11.53 -8.98
CA MET A 60 -15.15 11.81 -7.68
C MET A 60 -16.09 13.00 -7.73
N HIS A 61 -17.34 12.76 -7.34
CA HIS A 61 -18.39 13.79 -7.31
C HIS A 61 -18.65 14.33 -5.91
N PHE A 62 -18.29 13.60 -4.86
CA PHE A 62 -18.41 14.05 -3.48
C PHE A 62 -17.22 13.59 -2.63
N VAL A 63 -17.02 14.26 -1.49
CA VAL A 63 -16.02 13.89 -0.47
C VAL A 63 -16.71 13.82 0.89
N GLU A 64 -16.55 12.70 1.59
CA GLU A 64 -17.14 12.48 2.93
C GLU A 64 -16.14 12.87 4.03
N PHE A 65 -16.58 13.73 4.94
CA PHE A 65 -15.88 14.16 6.14
C PHE A 65 -16.51 13.54 7.38
N THR A 66 -15.70 13.27 8.39
CA THR A 66 -16.14 12.78 9.70
C THR A 66 -15.91 13.85 10.75
N TRP A 67 -16.88 14.03 11.64
CA TRP A 67 -16.80 15.02 12.71
C TRP A 67 -17.56 14.56 13.95
N ASN A 68 -17.12 15.05 15.10
CA ASN A 68 -17.81 14.85 16.36
C ASN A 68 -17.34 15.86 17.42
N ALA A 69 -18.25 16.23 18.31
CA ALA A 69 -17.98 17.00 19.52
C ALA A 69 -18.19 16.10 20.74
N HIS A 70 -17.16 15.32 21.09
CA HIS A 70 -17.18 14.46 22.26
C HIS A 70 -17.17 15.30 23.53
N SER A 71 -18.15 15.15 24.42
CA SER A 71 -18.13 15.79 25.73
C SER A 71 -18.54 14.83 26.84
N LEU A 72 -18.10 15.11 28.07
CA LEU A 72 -18.51 14.40 29.27
C LEU A 72 -20.04 14.46 29.41
N LYS A 73 -20.65 13.38 29.89
CA LYS A 73 -22.12 13.25 30.06
C LYS A 73 -22.78 14.38 30.88
N THR A 74 -21.99 15.14 31.64
CA THR A 74 -22.43 16.24 32.51
C THR A 74 -22.36 17.62 31.85
N ASP A 75 -21.84 17.74 30.63
CA ASP A 75 -21.66 19.01 29.94
C ASP A 75 -22.79 19.26 28.92
N THR A 76 -23.45 20.41 29.05
CA THR A 76 -24.51 20.88 28.15
C THR A 76 -23.99 21.79 27.05
N SER A 77 -22.68 22.02 26.99
CA SER A 77 -22.06 22.81 25.92
C SER A 77 -22.27 22.14 24.56
N HIS A 78 -22.62 22.96 23.57
CA HIS A 78 -22.82 22.54 22.19
C HIS A 78 -21.94 23.40 21.30
N ILE A 79 -21.29 22.76 20.33
CA ILE A 79 -20.54 23.45 19.30
C ILE A 79 -21.50 23.68 18.14
N TYR A 80 -21.76 24.94 17.83
CA TYR A 80 -22.55 25.34 16.68
C TYR A 80 -21.64 25.56 15.50
N TYR A 81 -22.15 25.26 14.32
CA TYR A 81 -21.45 25.50 13.07
C TYR A 81 -22.31 26.36 12.15
N GLN A 82 -21.65 27.14 11.32
CA GLN A 82 -22.19 27.78 10.13
C GLN A 82 -21.17 27.64 9.01
N TYR A 83 -21.60 27.37 7.78
CA TYR A 83 -20.68 27.32 6.65
C TYR A 83 -21.15 28.15 5.46
N ASN A 84 -20.17 28.59 4.68
CA ASN A 84 -20.37 29.23 3.39
C ASN A 84 -19.51 28.52 2.33
N THR A 85 -20.00 28.49 1.09
CA THR A 85 -19.33 27.83 -0.02
C THR A 85 -18.98 28.83 -1.11
N SER A 86 -17.88 28.61 -1.82
CA SER A 86 -17.52 29.41 -2.98
C SER A 86 -16.78 28.59 -4.03
N SER A 87 -16.90 29.00 -5.29
CA SER A 87 -16.16 28.48 -6.43
C SER A 87 -15.43 29.64 -7.10
N SER A 88 -14.17 29.45 -7.50
CA SER A 88 -13.41 30.50 -8.18
C SER A 88 -13.94 30.80 -9.58
N ASN A 89 -14.68 29.86 -10.19
CA ASN A 89 -15.33 30.04 -11.48
C ASN A 89 -16.63 29.22 -11.55
N GLU A 90 -17.76 29.90 -11.35
CA GLU A 90 -19.09 29.30 -11.37
C GLU A 90 -19.56 28.84 -12.77
N GLN A 91 -18.86 29.23 -13.84
CA GLN A 91 -19.13 28.72 -15.19
C GLN A 91 -18.54 27.30 -15.40
N ILE A 92 -17.59 26.89 -14.54
CA ILE A 92 -16.95 25.57 -14.61
C ILE A 92 -17.51 24.64 -13.54
N LEU A 93 -17.67 25.13 -12.31
CA LEU A 93 -18.17 24.39 -11.17
C LEU A 93 -19.07 25.31 -10.35
N LEU A 94 -20.34 24.93 -10.17
CA LEU A 94 -21.23 25.63 -9.26
C LEU A 94 -20.71 25.53 -7.82
N GLN A 95 -21.25 26.33 -6.91
CA GLN A 95 -20.83 26.26 -5.51
C GLN A 95 -21.02 24.84 -4.94
N PRO A 96 -20.04 24.31 -4.19
CA PRO A 96 -20.17 23.01 -3.56
C PRO A 96 -21.42 22.92 -2.68
N VAL A 97 -22.05 21.75 -2.65
CA VAL A 97 -23.29 21.53 -1.90
C VAL A 97 -23.02 20.52 -0.79
N LEU A 98 -23.46 20.80 0.43
CA LEU A 98 -23.32 19.89 1.54
C LEU A 98 -24.65 19.18 1.83
N ASN A 99 -24.60 17.94 2.31
CA ASN A 99 -25.78 17.20 2.73
C ASN A 99 -26.20 17.50 4.20
N ILE A 100 -25.86 18.70 4.69
CA ILE A 100 -26.21 19.21 6.02
C ILE A 100 -26.74 20.64 5.88
N ASN A 101 -27.46 21.13 6.88
CA ASN A 101 -27.96 22.50 6.88
C ASN A 101 -26.82 23.51 7.00
N GLU A 102 -26.94 24.69 6.37
CA GLU A 102 -25.96 25.79 6.41
C GLU A 102 -25.52 26.20 7.81
N LYS A 103 -26.40 26.00 8.80
CA LYS A 103 -26.11 26.19 10.22
C LYS A 103 -26.73 25.05 11.03
N GLY A 104 -26.09 24.70 12.13
CA GLY A 104 -26.57 23.63 13.00
C GLY A 104 -25.67 23.39 14.20
N ILE A 105 -25.81 22.20 14.79
CA ILE A 105 -25.02 21.74 15.94
C ILE A 105 -24.12 20.60 15.47
N VAL A 106 -22.85 20.62 15.88
CA VAL A 106 -21.92 19.51 15.64
C VAL A 106 -22.40 18.29 16.45
N PRO A 107 -22.56 17.12 15.82
CA PRO A 107 -23.02 15.91 16.50
C PRO A 107 -22.07 15.49 17.63
N ARG A 108 -22.64 14.96 18.72
CA ARG A 108 -21.85 14.45 19.86
C ARG A 108 -21.18 13.12 19.55
N GLU A 109 -21.86 12.29 18.76
CA GLU A 109 -21.37 11.01 18.28
C GLU A 109 -20.68 11.18 16.93
N VAL A 110 -19.81 10.23 16.60
CA VAL A 110 -19.12 10.17 15.31
C VAL A 110 -20.16 10.13 14.19
N SER A 111 -20.18 11.21 13.41
CA SER A 111 -21.12 11.40 12.30
C SER A 111 -20.36 11.81 11.05
N THR A 112 -21.00 11.72 9.89
CA THR A 112 -20.41 12.13 8.62
C THR A 112 -21.27 13.16 7.90
N PHE A 113 -20.63 13.97 7.06
CA PHE A 113 -21.29 14.81 6.06
C PHE A 113 -20.48 14.75 4.76
N ALA A 114 -21.15 14.94 3.63
CA ALA A 114 -20.56 14.90 2.31
C ALA A 114 -20.62 16.27 1.65
N ILE A 115 -19.58 16.60 0.88
CA ILE A 115 -19.48 17.80 0.04
C ILE A 115 -19.53 17.36 -1.42
N PHE A 116 -20.56 17.78 -2.15
CA PHE A 116 -20.75 17.51 -3.58
C PHE A 116 -20.18 18.62 -4.46
N PHE A 117 -19.60 18.25 -5.59
CA PHE A 117 -18.92 19.12 -6.54
C PHE A 117 -19.63 19.12 -7.91
N PRO A 118 -20.61 20.02 -8.12
CA PRO A 118 -21.38 20.13 -9.36
C PRO A 118 -20.60 20.77 -10.53
N CYS A 119 -19.98 19.95 -11.38
CA CYS A 119 -19.28 20.38 -12.58
C CYS A 119 -20.24 20.71 -13.74
N LEU A 120 -20.01 21.84 -14.42
CA LEU A 120 -20.72 22.25 -15.63
C LEU A 120 -19.91 21.99 -16.91
N THR A 121 -18.60 22.15 -16.85
CA THR A 121 -17.70 22.03 -18.02
C THR A 121 -16.40 21.32 -17.67
N THR A 122 -15.64 20.95 -18.69
CA THR A 122 -14.32 20.31 -18.60
C THR A 122 -13.23 21.32 -18.24
N ASN A 123 -12.84 21.40 -16.97
CA ASN A 123 -11.64 22.13 -16.56
C ASN A 123 -11.26 21.79 -15.11
N ARG A 124 -10.15 22.36 -14.62
CA ARG A 124 -9.83 22.40 -13.19
C ARG A 124 -10.25 23.73 -12.58
N VAL A 125 -10.75 23.70 -11.35
CA VAL A 125 -11.27 24.89 -10.67
C VAL A 125 -11.12 24.77 -9.15
N ASN A 126 -10.84 25.89 -8.49
CA ASN A 126 -10.73 25.94 -7.04
C ASN A 126 -12.12 26.14 -6.41
N ALA A 127 -12.36 25.44 -5.32
CA ALA A 127 -13.54 25.62 -4.50
C ALA A 127 -13.14 25.76 -3.02
N SER A 128 -14.00 26.37 -2.22
CA SER A 128 -13.76 26.55 -0.80
C SER A 128 -15.05 26.36 0.00
N VAL A 129 -14.92 25.70 1.15
CA VAL A 129 -15.98 25.59 2.15
C VAL A 129 -15.43 26.14 3.46
N ILE A 130 -15.97 27.27 3.87
CA ILE A 130 -15.52 28.00 5.06
C ILE A 130 -16.49 27.69 6.18
N PHE A 131 -16.03 26.97 7.20
CA PHE A 131 -16.79 26.71 8.41
C PHE A 131 -16.42 27.70 9.50
N ARG A 132 -17.43 28.20 10.22
CA ARG A 132 -17.30 28.95 11.44
C ARG A 132 -17.94 28.15 12.57
N PHE A 133 -17.14 27.80 13.58
CA PHE A 133 -17.57 27.11 14.79
C PHE A 133 -17.61 28.09 15.97
N TYR A 134 -18.63 27.97 16.81
CA TYR A 134 -18.81 28.84 17.99
C TYR A 134 -19.59 28.12 19.10
N ASN A 135 -19.41 28.58 20.34
CA ASN A 135 -20.19 28.11 21.49
C ASN A 135 -21.31 29.14 21.82
N SER A 136 -22.45 28.68 22.34
CA SER A 136 -23.60 29.54 22.64
C SER A 136 -23.42 30.40 23.90
N THR A 137 -22.47 30.10 24.77
CA THR A 137 -22.17 30.94 25.92
C THR A 137 -21.41 32.18 25.47
N ALA A 138 -22.11 33.32 25.56
CA ALA A 138 -21.68 34.62 25.06
C ALA A 138 -20.34 35.07 25.68
N ASN A 139 -19.22 34.72 25.03
CA ASN A 139 -18.04 35.56 24.81
C ASN A 139 -16.86 34.88 24.10
N ASP A 140 -16.93 33.60 23.70
CA ASP A 140 -15.71 32.87 23.34
C ASP A 140 -15.54 32.50 21.86
N ILE A 141 -14.38 32.90 21.34
CA ILE A 141 -13.54 32.24 20.32
C ILE A 141 -14.32 31.52 19.22
N SER A 142 -14.66 32.27 18.16
CA SER A 142 -15.13 31.65 16.93
C SER A 142 -13.95 31.10 16.13
N THR A 143 -13.88 29.78 15.99
CA THR A 143 -12.89 29.12 15.15
C THR A 143 -13.38 29.08 13.71
N THR A 144 -12.62 29.66 12.79
CA THR A 144 -12.92 29.59 11.36
C THR A 144 -11.89 28.69 10.68
N ILE A 145 -12.37 27.72 9.89
CA ILE A 145 -11.53 26.90 9.03
C ILE A 145 -11.95 27.08 7.57
N ASN A 146 -11.00 27.02 6.66
CA ASN A 146 -11.25 27.07 5.23
C ASN A 146 -10.77 25.77 4.59
N LEU A 147 -11.71 24.90 4.25
CA LEU A 147 -11.43 23.71 3.46
C LEU A 147 -11.31 24.11 2.00
N LYS A 148 -10.09 24.03 1.47
CA LYS A 148 -9.79 24.35 0.07
C LYS A 148 -9.77 23.09 -0.77
N PHE A 149 -10.33 23.16 -1.96
CA PHE A 149 -10.40 22.05 -2.90
C PHE A 149 -9.92 22.51 -4.28
N LEU A 150 -9.18 21.64 -4.96
CA LEU A 150 -8.90 21.76 -6.39
C LEU A 150 -9.62 20.61 -7.10
N LYS A 151 -10.74 20.94 -7.75
CA LYS A 151 -11.58 19.96 -8.46
C LYS A 151 -11.19 19.88 -9.93
N TYR A 152 -11.01 18.66 -10.43
CA TYR A 152 -10.88 18.37 -11.85
C TYR A 152 -12.24 17.91 -12.38
N CYS A 153 -12.82 18.63 -13.34
CA CYS A 153 -14.08 18.31 -14.00
C CYS A 153 -13.81 17.74 -15.39
N ARG A 154 -14.43 16.59 -15.71
CA ARG A 154 -14.33 15.93 -17.03
C ARG A 154 -15.63 15.97 -17.81
N ASP A 155 -16.78 15.94 -17.15
CA ASP A 155 -18.09 16.02 -17.81
C ASP A 155 -19.02 16.90 -16.96
N ALA A 156 -20.10 17.38 -17.57
CA ALA A 156 -21.16 18.04 -16.82
C ALA A 156 -21.81 17.00 -15.89
N THR A 157 -21.65 17.18 -14.57
CA THR A 157 -22.18 16.24 -13.57
C THR A 157 -23.60 16.59 -13.14
N ILE A 158 -24.14 17.70 -13.66
CA ILE A 158 -25.51 18.15 -13.39
C ILE A 158 -26.46 17.40 -14.31
N ASN A 159 -26.74 16.15 -13.97
CA ASN A 159 -28.03 15.54 -14.29
C ASN A 159 -28.92 15.77 -13.07
N ASN A 160 -30.16 16.26 -13.26
CA ASN A 160 -31.12 16.47 -12.17
C ASN A 160 -31.30 15.24 -11.26
N SER A 161 -31.04 14.03 -11.79
CA SER A 161 -31.04 12.78 -11.05
C SER A 161 -29.92 12.67 -10.00
N LEU A 162 -28.68 13.10 -10.30
CA LEU A 162 -27.53 12.99 -9.38
C LEU A 162 -27.64 13.98 -8.21
N LEU A 163 -28.09 15.20 -8.47
CA LEU A 163 -28.40 16.17 -7.42
C LEU A 163 -29.57 15.70 -6.55
N ALA A 164 -30.64 15.17 -7.15
CA ALA A 164 -31.76 14.61 -6.40
C ALA A 164 -31.35 13.37 -5.59
N GLN A 165 -30.43 12.54 -6.08
CA GLN A 165 -29.85 11.41 -5.34
C GLN A 165 -28.95 11.87 -4.19
N PHE A 166 -28.27 13.00 -4.32
CA PHE A 166 -27.44 13.57 -3.26
C PHE A 166 -28.30 14.13 -2.11
N TYR A 167 -29.43 14.77 -2.43
CA TYR A 167 -30.38 15.27 -1.42
C TYR A 167 -31.27 14.17 -0.81
N ASN A 168 -31.65 13.14 -1.59
CA ASN A 168 -32.40 12.00 -1.09
C ASN A 168 -31.42 10.97 -0.50
N SER A 169 -31.27 11.03 0.83
CA SER A 169 -30.38 10.16 1.62
C SER A 169 -30.61 8.65 1.47
N ASP A 170 -31.60 8.19 0.71
CA ASP A 170 -31.95 6.77 0.57
C ASP A 170 -31.07 5.97 -0.41
N GLN A 171 -30.39 6.62 -1.38
CA GLN A 171 -29.40 5.94 -2.23
C GLN A 171 -28.01 5.92 -1.58
N ILE A 172 -27.66 6.95 -0.79
CA ILE A 172 -26.50 6.91 0.11
C ILE A 172 -26.71 5.82 1.17
N ASN A 173 -27.96 5.59 1.62
CA ASN A 173 -28.32 4.48 2.50
C ASN A 173 -28.01 3.09 1.90
N SER A 174 -27.98 2.90 0.57
CA SER A 174 -27.58 1.62 -0.01
C SER A 174 -26.07 1.37 0.11
N TYR A 175 -25.25 2.41 0.01
CA TYR A 175 -23.82 2.37 0.35
C TYR A 175 -23.61 2.24 1.87
N ILE A 176 -24.44 2.89 2.70
CA ILE A 176 -24.40 2.77 4.16
C ILE A 176 -24.87 1.38 4.61
N LEU A 177 -25.81 0.72 3.94
CA LEU A 177 -26.23 -0.66 4.23
C LEU A 177 -25.15 -1.69 3.86
N ILE A 178 -24.35 -1.41 2.82
CA ILE A 178 -23.12 -2.17 2.52
C ILE A 178 -22.02 -1.86 3.55
N LYS A 179 -21.98 -0.63 4.11
CA LYS A 179 -21.05 -0.20 5.18
C LYS A 179 -21.43 -0.83 6.53
N GLU A 180 -22.73 -0.97 6.83
CA GLU A 180 -23.27 -1.53 8.07
C GLU A 180 -23.26 -3.06 8.08
N SER A 181 -23.33 -3.71 6.91
CA SER A 181 -23.05 -5.14 6.81
C SER A 181 -21.57 -5.44 7.09
N ARG A 182 -20.65 -4.59 6.61
CA ARG A 182 -19.20 -4.75 6.84
C ARG A 182 -18.73 -4.35 8.25
N SER A 183 -19.45 -3.46 8.94
CA SER A 183 -19.15 -3.08 10.33
C SER A 183 -19.77 -4.02 11.36
N ARG A 184 -20.91 -4.67 11.05
CA ARG A 184 -21.46 -5.76 11.89
C ARG A 184 -20.59 -7.02 11.90
N ASP A 185 -19.74 -7.21 10.90
CA ASP A 185 -18.74 -8.28 10.90
C ASP A 185 -17.68 -8.09 11.99
N LEU A 186 -17.43 -6.86 12.49
CA LEU A 186 -16.45 -6.63 13.55
C LEU A 186 -16.92 -7.06 14.96
N PHE A 187 -18.23 -7.15 15.21
CA PHE A 187 -18.75 -7.56 16.53
C PHE A 187 -18.96 -9.09 16.63
N SER A 188 -19.25 -9.77 15.51
CA SER A 188 -19.32 -11.24 15.43
C SER A 188 -17.94 -11.91 15.39
N ILE A 189 -16.91 -11.21 14.88
CA ILE A 189 -15.52 -11.68 14.90
C ILE A 189 -14.96 -11.76 16.34
N SER A 190 -15.42 -10.92 17.27
CA SER A 190 -14.94 -10.92 18.68
C SER A 190 -15.24 -12.25 19.41
N ILE A 191 -16.46 -12.78 19.26
CA ILE A 191 -16.84 -14.02 19.96
C ILE A 191 -16.23 -15.25 19.28
N ALA A 192 -16.23 -15.29 17.94
CA ALA A 192 -15.63 -16.38 17.18
C ALA A 192 -14.11 -16.49 17.38
N THR A 193 -13.41 -15.37 17.52
CA THR A 193 -11.97 -15.35 17.82
C THR A 193 -11.68 -15.83 19.24
N ILE A 194 -12.47 -15.44 20.23
CA ILE A 194 -12.33 -15.95 21.61
C ILE A 194 -12.54 -17.47 21.67
N PHE A 195 -13.57 -18.00 21.00
CA PHE A 195 -13.78 -19.44 20.91
C PHE A 195 -12.63 -20.15 20.18
N ALA A 196 -12.14 -19.59 19.07
CA ALA A 196 -10.99 -20.13 18.34
C ALA A 196 -9.72 -20.15 19.21
N TYR A 197 -9.41 -19.08 19.95
CA TYR A 197 -8.28 -19.05 20.87
C TYR A 197 -8.44 -20.04 22.03
N SER A 198 -9.64 -20.18 22.59
CA SER A 198 -9.91 -21.18 23.63
C SER A 198 -9.72 -22.62 23.14
N LEU A 199 -10.12 -22.89 21.89
CA LEU A 199 -9.94 -24.19 21.25
C LEU A 199 -8.46 -24.47 20.96
N ILE A 200 -7.71 -23.48 20.48
CA ILE A 200 -6.26 -23.60 20.23
C ILE A 200 -5.52 -23.89 21.55
N ILE A 201 -5.86 -23.21 22.64
CA ILE A 201 -5.26 -23.45 23.95
C ILE A 201 -5.62 -24.85 24.46
N ALA A 202 -6.89 -25.27 24.32
CA ALA A 202 -7.31 -26.61 24.72
C ALA A 202 -6.57 -27.72 23.93
N VAL A 203 -6.39 -27.54 22.62
CA VAL A 203 -5.62 -28.47 21.78
C VAL A 203 -4.14 -28.47 22.19
N ALA A 204 -3.54 -27.31 22.46
CA ALA A 204 -2.15 -27.23 22.92
C ALA A 204 -1.95 -27.94 24.26
N VAL A 205 -2.86 -27.75 25.22
CA VAL A 205 -2.83 -28.45 26.52
C VAL A 205 -2.99 -29.96 26.32
N PHE A 206 -3.93 -30.39 25.46
CA PHE A 206 -4.11 -31.80 25.13
C PHE A 206 -2.85 -32.41 24.52
N LEU A 207 -2.20 -31.72 23.57
CA LEU A 207 -0.96 -32.18 22.97
C LEU A 207 0.18 -32.27 23.99
N ILE A 208 0.28 -31.32 24.92
CA ILE A 208 1.29 -31.37 26.00
C ILE A 208 1.04 -32.59 26.90
N VAL A 209 -0.21 -32.81 27.35
CA VAL A 209 -0.57 -33.96 28.20
C VAL A 209 -0.36 -35.28 27.45
N PHE A 210 -0.68 -35.31 26.15
CA PHE A 210 -0.47 -36.48 25.32
C PHE A 210 1.02 -36.78 25.13
N CYS A 211 1.83 -35.75 24.87
CA CYS A 211 3.28 -35.88 24.78
C CYS A 211 3.90 -36.32 26.11
N THR A 212 3.45 -35.80 27.26
CA THR A 212 3.94 -36.24 28.57
C THR A 212 3.50 -37.67 28.90
N ALA A 213 2.28 -38.06 28.53
CA ALA A 213 1.83 -39.44 28.65
C ALA A 213 2.63 -40.40 27.76
N ILE A 214 2.94 -40.00 26.53
CA ILE A 214 3.80 -40.78 25.62
C ILE A 214 5.22 -40.86 26.17
N THR A 215 5.82 -39.78 26.67
CA THR A 215 7.17 -39.85 27.23
C THR A 215 7.20 -40.73 28.48
N LEU A 216 6.20 -40.63 29.37
CA LEU A 216 6.07 -41.53 30.51
C LEU A 216 5.85 -42.99 30.07
N PHE A 217 5.06 -43.23 29.02
CA PHE A 217 4.86 -44.55 28.45
C PHE A 217 6.14 -45.09 27.79
N CYS A 218 6.91 -44.26 27.09
CA CYS A 218 8.20 -44.62 26.51
C CYS A 218 9.24 -44.90 27.60
N LEU A 219 9.26 -44.13 28.69
CA LEU A 219 10.13 -44.39 29.85
C LEU A 219 9.71 -45.66 30.58
N TYR A 220 8.40 -45.91 30.71
CA TYR A 220 7.88 -47.17 31.23
C TYR A 220 8.24 -48.34 30.31
N ARG A 221 8.12 -48.19 28.98
CA ARG A 221 8.56 -49.22 28.02
C ARG A 221 10.06 -49.45 28.07
N MET A 222 10.88 -48.40 28.11
CA MET A 222 12.34 -48.50 28.24
C MET A 222 12.77 -49.21 29.52
N THR A 223 12.05 -49.00 30.63
CA THR A 223 12.33 -49.74 31.87
C THR A 223 11.88 -51.21 31.80
N THR A 224 10.85 -51.52 31.00
CA THR A 224 10.38 -52.91 30.80
C THR A 224 11.10 -53.70 29.68
N GLU A 225 11.64 -53.04 28.66
CA GLU A 225 12.29 -53.69 27.49
C GLU A 225 13.79 -53.99 27.68
N ASN A 226 14.38 -53.65 28.83
CA ASN A 226 15.61 -54.31 29.31
C ASN A 226 15.44 -55.83 29.55
N LYS A 227 14.25 -56.38 29.28
CA LYS A 227 13.98 -57.82 29.16
C LYS A 227 13.18 -58.12 27.90
N LYS A 228 13.83 -58.07 26.73
CA LYS A 228 13.71 -59.03 25.59
C LYS A 228 13.95 -58.31 24.26
N MET A 229 15.12 -58.56 23.67
CA MET A 229 15.23 -58.65 22.21
C MET A 229 14.57 -59.97 21.77
N PRO A 230 13.88 -59.98 20.62
CA PRO A 230 14.51 -60.62 19.46
C PRO A 230 14.30 -59.88 18.13
N ASN A 231 15.29 -60.07 17.26
CA ASN A 231 15.29 -59.78 15.82
C ASN A 231 14.17 -60.55 15.10
N ASP A 232 13.53 -59.91 14.12
CA ASP A 232 13.32 -60.41 12.75
C ASP A 232 12.16 -59.67 12.05
N ALA A 233 12.24 -59.66 10.72
CA ALA A 233 11.23 -59.34 9.71
C ALA A 233 11.33 -57.97 9.01
N ILE A 234 11.92 -58.08 7.83
CA ILE A 234 11.88 -57.23 6.65
C ILE A 234 10.45 -57.28 6.04
N ASP A 235 10.05 -56.19 5.37
CA ASP A 235 9.32 -56.12 4.09
C ASP A 235 7.97 -55.37 4.02
N ASN A 236 7.91 -54.60 2.92
CA ASN A 236 6.76 -54.09 2.17
C ASN A 236 6.13 -52.74 2.56
N TYR A 237 6.55 -51.67 1.85
CA TYR A 237 5.59 -50.91 1.05
C TYR A 237 6.25 -50.33 -0.21
N GLN A 238 5.66 -50.67 -1.36
CA GLN A 238 6.11 -50.33 -2.71
C GLN A 238 5.73 -48.89 -3.12
N ASP A 239 6.69 -48.24 -3.78
CA ASP A 239 6.62 -47.33 -4.92
C ASP A 239 5.40 -46.41 -5.13
N HIS A 240 5.61 -45.13 -4.82
CA HIS A 240 5.09 -44.01 -5.62
C HIS A 240 6.27 -43.09 -6.01
N PRO A 241 6.29 -42.49 -7.21
CA PRO A 241 7.41 -41.67 -7.64
C PRO A 241 7.48 -40.40 -6.78
N GLU A 242 8.45 -40.36 -5.87
CA GLU A 242 8.84 -39.15 -5.15
C GLU A 242 9.34 -38.11 -6.16
N LEU A 243 8.62 -37.00 -6.27
CA LEU A 243 9.19 -35.76 -6.80
C LEU A 243 10.33 -35.36 -5.84
N PRO A 244 11.57 -35.14 -6.32
CA PRO A 244 12.66 -34.77 -5.46
C PRO A 244 12.48 -33.30 -5.08
N VAL A 245 11.75 -33.06 -3.99
CA VAL A 245 11.81 -31.78 -3.27
C VAL A 245 12.29 -32.09 -1.86
N SER A 246 13.49 -32.67 -1.77
CA SER A 246 14.32 -32.46 -0.60
C SER A 246 14.64 -30.95 -0.57
N PHE A 247 13.96 -30.24 0.31
CA PHE A 247 14.23 -28.83 0.58
C PHE A 247 15.50 -28.76 1.43
N ASP A 248 16.66 -28.99 0.81
CA ASP A 248 17.93 -28.81 1.50
C ASP A 248 18.22 -27.30 1.59
N MET A 249 18.08 -26.79 2.81
CA MET A 249 18.22 -25.38 3.16
C MET A 249 19.66 -25.01 3.56
N THR A 250 20.62 -25.94 3.41
CA THR A 250 21.90 -25.84 4.15
C THR A 250 23.16 -25.49 3.36
N THR A 251 23.10 -25.28 2.05
CA THR A 251 24.33 -24.97 1.29
C THR A 251 24.21 -23.74 0.41
N PHE A 252 24.42 -22.54 0.95
CA PHE A 252 24.90 -21.42 0.15
C PHE A 252 25.88 -20.56 0.97
N GLU A 253 27.09 -20.45 0.42
CA GLU A 253 28.22 -19.71 0.97
C GLU A 253 27.83 -18.31 1.46
N ASP A 254 28.13 -18.02 2.72
CA ASP A 254 28.19 -16.67 3.25
C ASP A 254 29.30 -15.92 2.51
N VAL A 255 28.97 -15.32 1.37
CA VAL A 255 29.80 -14.28 0.78
C VAL A 255 29.67 -13.05 1.66
N SER A 256 30.77 -12.81 2.37
CA SER A 256 30.95 -11.83 3.43
C SER A 256 30.42 -10.44 3.12
N LEU A 257 29.74 -9.90 4.13
CA LEU A 257 29.32 -8.52 4.33
C LEU A 257 30.54 -7.56 4.37
N TYR A 258 31.15 -7.27 3.22
CA TYR A 258 32.17 -6.22 3.10
C TYR A 258 32.06 -5.49 1.77
N SER A 259 30.97 -4.74 1.58
CA SER A 259 30.97 -3.58 0.66
C SER A 259 29.76 -2.66 0.86
N CYS A 260 28.65 -3.16 1.42
CA CYS A 260 27.43 -2.35 1.57
C CYS A 260 27.41 -1.41 2.79
N THR A 261 28.44 -1.42 3.64
CA THR A 261 28.57 -0.50 4.78
C THR A 261 29.43 0.73 4.49
N GLN A 262 29.93 0.90 3.27
CA GLN A 262 30.76 2.04 2.87
C GLN A 262 30.04 3.06 1.98
N TYR A 263 28.76 2.85 1.66
CA TYR A 263 28.04 3.78 0.78
C TYR A 263 27.35 4.87 1.59
N ASP A 264 27.78 6.11 1.37
CA ASP A 264 27.16 7.29 1.97
C ASP A 264 25.86 7.62 1.23
N PHE A 265 24.73 7.29 1.87
CA PHE A 265 23.38 7.41 1.33
C PHE A 265 22.86 8.86 1.20
N THR A 266 23.74 9.86 1.42
CA THR A 266 23.39 11.28 1.37
C THR A 266 23.75 11.99 0.05
N LYS A 267 24.39 11.28 -0.89
CA LYS A 267 24.90 11.88 -2.14
C LYS A 267 23.83 12.16 -3.19
N THR A 268 23.99 13.28 -3.89
CA THR A 268 23.14 13.74 -5.00
C THR A 268 23.37 12.92 -6.27
N ALA A 269 22.49 13.04 -7.27
CA ALA A 269 22.65 12.40 -8.59
C ALA A 269 24.03 12.66 -9.19
N ASP A 270 24.52 13.90 -9.11
CA ASP A 270 25.79 14.34 -9.68
C ASP A 270 27.01 13.77 -8.94
N ASP A 271 26.89 13.52 -7.63
CA ASP A 271 27.92 12.83 -6.84
C ASP A 271 27.93 11.31 -7.07
N LEU A 272 26.77 10.73 -7.38
CA LEU A 272 26.68 9.34 -7.84
C LEU A 272 27.32 9.20 -9.21
N LEU A 273 27.05 10.14 -10.13
CA LEU A 273 27.58 10.20 -11.50
C LEU A 273 29.10 10.35 -11.60
N SER A 274 29.75 10.97 -10.59
CA SER A 274 31.20 11.18 -10.55
C SER A 274 31.98 10.14 -9.75
N SER A 275 31.28 9.26 -9.02
CA SER A 275 31.92 8.14 -8.34
C SER A 275 32.41 7.09 -9.36
N THR A 276 33.64 6.60 -9.16
CA THR A 276 34.27 5.52 -9.95
C THR A 276 33.45 4.22 -10.03
N THR A 277 32.35 4.16 -9.29
CA THR A 277 31.46 3.01 -9.13
C THR A 277 30.57 2.73 -10.35
N PHE A 278 30.32 3.70 -11.23
CA PHE A 278 29.49 3.50 -12.43
C PHE A 278 30.25 3.29 -13.73
N ALA A 279 31.56 3.53 -13.76
CA ALA A 279 32.36 3.34 -14.97
C ALA A 279 32.24 1.89 -15.47
N ASP A 280 32.23 0.93 -14.56
CA ASP A 280 32.17 -0.51 -14.87
C ASP A 280 30.77 -1.00 -15.28
N CYS A 281 29.71 -0.23 -14.97
CA CYS A 281 28.32 -0.59 -15.29
C CYS A 281 27.71 0.27 -16.40
N THR A 282 28.49 1.19 -16.98
CA THR A 282 28.02 2.05 -18.06
C THR A 282 28.08 1.31 -19.39
N ILE A 283 26.96 1.28 -20.10
CA ILE A 283 26.86 0.71 -21.44
C ILE A 283 26.88 1.85 -22.45
N ASP A 284 27.73 1.72 -23.48
CA ASP A 284 27.75 2.66 -24.60
C ASP A 284 26.36 2.67 -25.28
N GLN A 285 25.81 3.87 -25.44
CA GLN A 285 24.53 4.11 -26.10
C GLN A 285 24.47 3.47 -27.49
N ASN A 286 25.56 3.48 -28.25
CA ASN A 286 25.62 2.93 -29.60
C ASN A 286 25.40 1.41 -29.63
N ARG A 287 25.54 0.75 -28.49
CA ARG A 287 25.29 -0.69 -28.35
C ARG A 287 23.83 -1.01 -28.08
N VAL A 288 22.99 -0.04 -27.71
CA VAL A 288 21.60 -0.27 -27.33
C VAL A 288 20.66 0.34 -28.35
N THR A 289 19.88 -0.51 -29.02
CA THR A 289 18.78 -0.07 -29.90
C THR A 289 17.46 -0.23 -29.17
N LEU A 290 16.69 0.85 -29.06
CA LEU A 290 15.35 0.82 -28.46
C LEU A 290 14.33 0.41 -29.53
N HIS A 291 13.44 -0.51 -29.15
CA HIS A 291 12.31 -0.94 -29.98
C HIS A 291 11.00 -0.42 -29.37
N GLU A 292 9.99 -1.28 -29.25
CA GLU A 292 8.66 -0.95 -28.74
C GLU A 292 8.59 -0.75 -27.22
N ILE A 293 7.60 0.02 -26.78
CA ILE A 293 7.23 0.14 -25.37
C ILE A 293 6.41 -1.10 -24.96
N ILE A 294 6.93 -1.89 -24.04
CA ILE A 294 6.24 -3.07 -23.47
C ILE A 294 5.24 -2.63 -22.40
N MET A 295 5.62 -1.62 -21.62
CA MET A 295 4.81 -1.08 -20.54
C MET A 295 5.10 0.40 -20.34
N GLU A 296 4.03 1.17 -20.15
CA GLU A 296 4.09 2.54 -19.65
C GLU A 296 3.27 2.60 -18.36
N GLY A 297 3.90 3.11 -17.31
CA GLY A 297 3.26 3.38 -16.03
C GLY A 297 3.37 4.85 -15.67
N LYS A 298 2.76 5.23 -14.55
CA LYS A 298 2.76 6.60 -14.02
C LYS A 298 4.17 7.20 -13.89
N PHE A 299 5.15 6.37 -13.53
CA PHE A 299 6.50 6.82 -13.16
C PHE A 299 7.60 6.43 -14.15
N GLY A 300 7.28 5.70 -15.22
CA GLY A 300 8.30 5.29 -16.19
C GLY A 300 7.80 4.36 -17.27
N ARG A 301 8.71 4.04 -18.18
CA ARG A 301 8.49 3.18 -19.35
C ARG A 301 9.48 2.04 -19.36
N LEU A 302 9.02 0.88 -19.82
CA LEU A 302 9.82 -0.30 -20.10
C LEU A 302 9.77 -0.56 -21.60
N PHE A 303 10.93 -0.55 -22.22
CA PHE A 303 11.16 -0.82 -23.63
C PHE A 303 11.67 -2.23 -23.84
N HIS A 304 11.30 -2.84 -24.96
CA HIS A 304 12.10 -3.89 -25.56
C HIS A 304 13.31 -3.24 -26.23
N CYS A 305 14.51 -3.76 -26.00
CA CYS A 305 15.73 -3.25 -26.61
C CYS A 305 16.59 -4.42 -27.12
N SER A 306 17.52 -4.13 -28.02
CA SER A 306 18.60 -5.04 -28.40
C SER A 306 19.95 -4.46 -28.01
N LEU A 307 20.78 -5.29 -27.37
CA LEU A 307 22.16 -4.98 -27.01
C LEU A 307 23.11 -5.66 -28.00
N SER A 308 23.94 -4.87 -28.67
CA SER A 308 25.02 -5.37 -29.54
C SER A 308 26.22 -5.77 -28.70
N ASP A 309 26.74 -6.98 -28.93
CA ASP A 309 28.00 -7.43 -28.36
C ASP A 309 29.14 -7.26 -29.39
N PRO A 310 30.09 -6.33 -29.14
CA PRO A 310 31.23 -6.11 -30.03
C PRO A 310 32.21 -7.28 -30.06
N SER A 311 32.15 -8.21 -29.09
CA SER A 311 33.06 -9.36 -29.01
C SER A 311 32.62 -10.55 -29.87
N THR A 312 31.37 -10.58 -30.34
CA THR A 312 30.78 -11.73 -31.04
C THR A 312 30.09 -11.32 -32.33
N ASN A 313 30.85 -11.01 -33.41
CA ASN A 313 30.31 -10.79 -34.77
C ASN A 313 28.99 -9.96 -34.85
N ASN A 314 28.83 -8.93 -34.02
CA ASN A 314 27.59 -8.13 -33.89
C ASN A 314 26.31 -8.95 -33.59
N SER A 315 26.40 -10.04 -32.85
CA SER A 315 25.22 -10.74 -32.35
C SER A 315 24.44 -9.82 -31.41
N THR A 316 23.14 -9.71 -31.61
CA THR A 316 22.26 -8.89 -30.77
C THR A 316 21.56 -9.75 -29.72
N GLN A 317 21.59 -9.28 -28.48
CA GLN A 317 20.86 -9.89 -27.36
C GLN A 317 19.62 -9.06 -27.04
N ASN A 318 18.48 -9.72 -26.87
CA ASN A 318 17.27 -9.08 -26.37
C ASN A 318 17.42 -8.69 -24.90
N ILE A 319 17.07 -7.45 -24.58
CA ILE A 319 17.14 -6.87 -23.24
C ILE A 319 15.87 -6.03 -22.98
N TYR A 320 15.63 -5.68 -21.72
CA TYR A 320 14.68 -4.64 -21.37
C TYR A 320 15.40 -3.35 -21.04
N GLY A 321 14.85 -2.21 -21.47
CA GLY A 321 15.32 -0.88 -21.11
C GLY A 321 14.27 -0.14 -20.28
N LYS A 322 14.57 0.21 -19.03
CA LYS A 322 13.68 0.96 -18.16
C LYS A 322 14.15 2.41 -18.01
N THR A 323 13.24 3.36 -18.21
CA THR A 323 13.52 4.79 -18.00
C THR A 323 12.31 5.48 -17.36
N VAL A 324 12.49 6.72 -16.93
CA VAL A 324 11.45 7.56 -16.32
C VAL A 324 10.69 8.35 -17.39
N ASN A 325 9.49 8.82 -17.05
CA ASN A 325 8.69 9.68 -17.93
C ASN A 325 9.20 11.13 -17.91
N SER A 326 8.76 11.94 -18.88
CA SER A 326 9.15 13.35 -19.00
C SER A 326 8.76 14.23 -17.80
N SER A 327 7.71 13.85 -17.05
CA SER A 327 7.18 14.59 -15.89
C SER A 327 7.77 14.16 -14.54
N VAL A 328 8.90 13.44 -14.52
CA VAL A 328 9.50 12.91 -13.29
C VAL A 328 10.19 13.99 -12.47
N THR A 329 10.15 13.86 -11.14
CA THR A 329 10.92 14.74 -10.25
C THR A 329 12.37 14.26 -10.11
N PRO A 330 13.35 15.15 -9.83
CA PRO A 330 14.73 14.75 -9.56
C PRO A 330 14.86 13.73 -8.42
N ILE A 331 14.00 13.83 -7.40
CA ILE A 331 13.97 12.88 -6.27
C ILE A 331 13.63 11.46 -6.75
N GLN A 332 12.63 11.32 -7.62
CA GLN A 332 12.24 10.03 -8.18
C GLN A 332 13.30 9.45 -9.12
N LEU A 333 13.96 10.31 -9.90
CA LEU A 333 15.09 9.90 -10.73
C LEU A 333 16.26 9.38 -9.87
N ASN A 334 16.61 10.10 -8.80
CA ASN A 334 17.63 9.69 -7.85
C ASN A 334 17.28 8.36 -7.18
N GLN A 335 16.03 8.18 -6.78
CA GLN A 335 15.58 6.92 -6.19
C GLN A 335 15.70 5.76 -7.19
N MET A 336 15.35 5.97 -8.46
CA MET A 336 15.49 4.94 -9.49
C MET A 336 16.96 4.53 -9.70
N LEU A 337 17.87 5.51 -9.75
CA LEU A 337 19.31 5.26 -9.88
C LEU A 337 19.89 4.57 -8.64
N HIS A 338 19.47 4.99 -7.45
CA HIS A 338 19.83 4.37 -6.19
C HIS A 338 19.40 2.89 -6.15
N ASP A 339 18.15 2.60 -6.48
CA ASP A 339 17.64 1.22 -6.52
C ASP A 339 18.39 0.40 -7.58
N CYS A 340 18.70 0.97 -8.74
CA CYS A 340 19.52 0.31 -9.75
C CYS A 340 20.87 -0.15 -9.19
N CYS A 341 21.56 0.72 -8.45
CA CYS A 341 22.86 0.40 -7.85
C CYS A 341 22.74 -0.74 -6.85
N LEU A 342 21.77 -0.62 -5.95
CA LEU A 342 21.53 -1.64 -4.94
C LEU A 342 21.31 -3.01 -5.60
N PHE A 343 20.40 -3.08 -6.57
CA PHE A 343 20.05 -4.34 -7.23
C PHE A 343 21.13 -4.86 -8.18
N ALA A 344 21.97 -4.01 -8.77
CA ALA A 344 23.09 -4.45 -9.62
C ALA A 344 24.13 -5.29 -8.85
N THR A 345 24.26 -5.05 -7.53
CA THR A 345 25.16 -5.85 -6.67
C THR A 345 24.58 -7.21 -6.28
N LEU A 346 23.28 -7.44 -6.52
CA LEU A 346 22.59 -8.65 -6.10
C LEU A 346 22.65 -9.70 -7.21
N LYS A 347 23.19 -10.88 -6.91
CA LYS A 347 23.19 -12.02 -7.84
C LYS A 347 22.42 -13.18 -7.23
N HIS A 348 21.29 -13.52 -7.84
CA HIS A 348 20.44 -14.66 -7.46
C HIS A 348 19.62 -15.12 -8.65
N SER A 349 19.43 -16.43 -8.83
CA SER A 349 18.74 -17.01 -10.00
C SER A 349 17.27 -16.56 -10.15
N THR A 350 16.63 -16.14 -9.06
CA THR A 350 15.24 -15.67 -9.06
C THR A 350 15.12 -14.14 -9.06
N LEU A 351 16.23 -13.40 -9.17
CA LEU A 351 16.24 -11.94 -9.24
C LEU A 351 16.68 -11.49 -10.63
N ASN A 352 15.90 -10.59 -11.23
CA ASN A 352 16.26 -9.96 -12.50
C ASN A 352 17.04 -8.67 -12.24
N SER A 353 18.32 -8.81 -11.93
CA SER A 353 19.19 -7.67 -11.60
C SER A 353 19.59 -6.87 -12.85
N PRO A 354 19.80 -5.54 -12.73
CA PRO A 354 20.28 -4.72 -13.84
C PRO A 354 21.61 -5.21 -14.40
N LEU A 355 21.76 -5.14 -15.72
CA LEU A 355 23.02 -5.37 -16.44
C LEU A 355 23.90 -4.11 -16.48
N GLY A 356 23.28 -2.93 -16.51
CA GLY A 356 24.00 -1.66 -16.61
C GLY A 356 23.08 -0.47 -16.89
N ILE A 357 23.69 0.69 -17.12
CA ILE A 357 23.00 1.96 -17.35
C ILE A 357 23.54 2.63 -18.63
N VAL A 358 22.64 3.20 -19.43
CA VAL A 358 22.96 4.06 -20.58
C VAL A 358 22.56 5.50 -20.21
N TYR A 359 23.54 6.41 -20.12
CA TYR A 359 23.34 7.74 -19.55
C TYR A 359 22.87 8.82 -20.53
N LYS A 360 23.35 8.77 -21.77
CA LYS A 360 22.88 9.65 -22.84
C LYS A 360 22.15 8.77 -23.83
N ASN A 361 20.93 9.17 -24.17
CA ASN A 361 20.23 8.67 -25.33
C ASN A 361 19.73 9.88 -26.12
N GLU A 362 19.89 9.90 -27.44
CA GLU A 362 19.37 10.97 -28.30
C GLU A 362 17.86 11.15 -28.14
N LEU A 363 17.16 10.11 -27.69
CA LEU A 363 15.70 10.05 -27.54
C LEU A 363 15.17 10.48 -26.15
N SER A 364 16.03 10.58 -25.13
CA SER A 364 15.59 10.90 -23.76
C SER A 364 16.70 11.58 -22.96
N PRO A 365 16.40 12.68 -22.23
CA PRO A 365 17.37 13.30 -21.31
C PRO A 365 17.61 12.44 -20.05
N TYR A 366 16.89 11.33 -19.89
CA TYR A 366 16.96 10.47 -18.72
C TYR A 366 17.69 9.15 -19.01
N PRO A 367 18.42 8.60 -18.01
CA PRO A 367 19.13 7.35 -18.17
C PRO A 367 18.19 6.16 -18.43
N LEU A 368 18.72 5.18 -19.16
CA LEU A 368 18.06 3.90 -19.44
C LEU A 368 18.76 2.80 -18.66
N ILE A 369 18.05 2.15 -17.75
CA ILE A 369 18.55 0.99 -17.00
C ILE A 369 18.26 -0.29 -17.79
N VAL A 370 19.29 -1.07 -18.06
CA VAL A 370 19.23 -2.29 -18.87
C VAL A 370 19.05 -3.51 -17.98
N TYR A 371 18.10 -4.39 -18.33
CA TYR A 371 17.82 -5.64 -17.64
C TYR A 371 17.83 -6.84 -18.60
N PRO A 372 18.09 -8.06 -18.10
CA PRO A 372 17.89 -9.29 -18.88
C PRO A 372 16.43 -9.42 -19.34
N TYR A 373 16.27 -9.97 -20.55
CA TYR A 373 14.97 -10.22 -21.17
C TYR A 373 14.36 -11.57 -20.71
N SER A 374 13.04 -11.59 -20.48
CA SER A 374 12.25 -12.82 -20.25
C SER A 374 11.38 -13.12 -21.47
N ASN A 375 11.46 -14.34 -21.99
CA ASN A 375 10.67 -14.78 -23.15
C ASN A 375 9.17 -14.98 -22.84
N LYS A 376 8.79 -15.14 -21.57
CA LYS A 376 7.39 -15.23 -21.14
C LYS A 376 6.84 -13.89 -20.65
N GLY A 377 7.70 -12.91 -20.45
CA GLY A 377 7.33 -11.56 -20.03
C GLY A 377 6.72 -11.54 -18.62
N ILE A 378 5.96 -10.49 -18.33
CA ILE A 378 5.47 -10.22 -16.97
C ILE A 378 4.46 -11.28 -16.51
N LEU A 379 4.69 -11.83 -15.32
CA LEU A 379 3.91 -12.94 -14.74
C LEU A 379 2.41 -12.64 -14.67
N LYS A 380 2.00 -11.42 -14.31
CA LYS A 380 0.57 -11.01 -14.33
C LYS A 380 -0.05 -11.21 -15.72
N ARG A 381 0.63 -10.78 -16.79
CA ARG A 381 0.13 -10.91 -18.16
C ARG A 381 0.13 -12.38 -18.58
N PHE A 382 1.19 -13.12 -18.25
CA PHE A 382 1.29 -14.56 -18.51
C PHE A 382 0.13 -15.34 -17.89
N ILE A 383 -0.19 -15.11 -16.61
CA ILE A 383 -1.31 -15.80 -15.93
C ILE A 383 -2.66 -15.42 -16.58
N ILE A 384 -2.88 -14.14 -16.88
CA ILE A 384 -4.14 -13.69 -17.52
C ILE A 384 -4.30 -14.31 -18.91
N GLN A 385 -3.23 -14.33 -19.72
CA GLN A 385 -3.24 -14.92 -21.06
C GLN A 385 -3.49 -16.43 -21.05
N ASN A 386 -2.96 -17.16 -20.05
CA ASN A 386 -3.24 -18.59 -19.87
C ASN A 386 -4.70 -18.86 -19.50
N ARG A 387 -5.40 -17.90 -18.88
CA ARG A 387 -6.84 -18.01 -18.59
C ARG A 387 -7.72 -17.73 -19.82
N THR A 388 -7.30 -16.82 -20.70
CA THR A 388 -8.13 -16.34 -21.83
C THR A 388 -7.81 -16.97 -23.17
N SER A 389 -6.64 -17.56 -23.36
CA SER A 389 -6.24 -18.18 -24.62
C SER A 389 -6.80 -19.60 -24.71
N ALA A 390 -7.51 -19.91 -25.80
CA ALA A 390 -7.95 -21.27 -26.14
C ALA A 390 -6.78 -22.20 -26.56
N ARG A 391 -5.54 -21.91 -26.14
CA ARG A 391 -4.34 -22.72 -26.42
C ARG A 391 -4.18 -23.77 -25.33
N GLU A 392 -3.79 -24.96 -25.75
CA GLU A 392 -4.00 -26.28 -25.14
C GLU A 392 -3.27 -26.60 -23.81
N GLN A 393 -2.79 -25.62 -23.05
CA GLN A 393 -2.20 -25.88 -21.72
C GLN A 393 -2.60 -24.82 -20.70
N LEU A 394 -3.66 -25.11 -19.95
CA LEU A 394 -4.00 -24.40 -18.73
C LEU A 394 -2.93 -24.69 -17.67
N LEU A 395 -2.46 -23.65 -16.99
CA LEU A 395 -1.53 -23.79 -15.87
C LEU A 395 -2.12 -24.70 -14.79
N SER A 396 -1.37 -25.73 -14.43
CA SER A 396 -1.69 -26.61 -13.32
C SER A 396 -1.48 -25.92 -11.97
N THR A 397 -2.15 -26.42 -10.93
CA THR A 397 -1.92 -25.97 -9.56
C THR A 397 -0.45 -26.15 -9.14
N GLN A 398 0.21 -27.20 -9.61
CA GLN A 398 1.62 -27.47 -9.34
C GLN A 398 2.52 -26.37 -9.91
N GLU A 399 2.30 -25.94 -11.16
CA GLU A 399 3.05 -24.85 -11.77
C GLU A 399 2.85 -23.52 -11.04
N LEU A 400 1.62 -23.22 -10.61
CA LEU A 400 1.33 -22.03 -9.81
C LEU A 400 2.07 -22.05 -8.46
N VAL A 401 2.10 -23.20 -7.79
CA VAL A 401 2.86 -23.38 -6.55
C VAL A 401 4.36 -23.23 -6.82
N TYR A 402 4.87 -23.76 -7.93
CA TYR A 402 6.28 -23.61 -8.31
C TYR A 402 6.69 -22.15 -8.54
N MET A 403 5.82 -21.35 -9.17
CA MET A 403 6.03 -19.90 -9.31
C MET A 403 6.05 -19.20 -7.95
N ALA A 404 5.13 -19.54 -7.04
CA ALA A 404 5.10 -18.98 -5.69
C ALA A 404 6.38 -19.31 -4.90
N ILE A 405 6.90 -20.54 -5.02
CA ILE A 405 8.17 -20.95 -4.41
C ILE A 405 9.34 -20.12 -4.94
N HIS A 406 9.40 -19.86 -6.25
CA HIS A 406 10.46 -19.02 -6.86
C HIS A 406 10.44 -17.58 -6.32
N ILE A 407 9.24 -17.00 -6.20
CA ILE A 407 9.08 -15.67 -5.60
C ILE A 407 9.54 -15.69 -4.13
N ALA A 408 9.13 -16.70 -3.35
CA ALA A 408 9.52 -16.83 -1.95
C ALA A 408 11.03 -16.98 -1.76
N LYS A 409 11.72 -17.75 -2.63
CA LYS A 409 13.19 -17.87 -2.64
C LYS A 409 13.87 -16.51 -2.86
N GLY A 410 13.38 -15.73 -3.83
CA GLY A 410 13.90 -14.38 -4.08
C GLY A 410 13.71 -13.44 -2.89
N LEU A 411 12.53 -13.44 -2.28
CA LEU A 411 12.25 -12.62 -1.11
C LEU A 411 13.11 -13.02 0.09
N HIS A 412 13.30 -14.32 0.32
CA HIS A 412 14.19 -14.82 1.37
C HIS A 412 15.63 -14.32 1.18
N PHE A 413 16.15 -14.39 -0.06
CA PHE A 413 17.48 -13.87 -0.40
C PHE A 413 17.62 -12.37 -0.10
N LEU A 414 16.59 -11.58 -0.41
CA LEU A 414 16.55 -10.13 -0.14
C LEU A 414 16.46 -9.83 1.36
N HIS A 415 15.59 -10.54 2.08
CA HIS A 415 15.40 -10.36 3.52
C HIS A 415 16.65 -10.72 4.32
N ARG A 416 17.39 -11.78 3.92
CA ARG A 416 18.72 -12.08 4.51
C ARG A 416 19.72 -10.93 4.35
N ARG A 417 19.54 -10.09 3.33
CA ARG A 417 20.35 -8.88 3.08
C ARG A 417 19.71 -7.59 3.65
N LYS A 418 18.66 -7.72 4.47
CA LYS A 418 17.90 -6.60 5.05
C LYS A 418 17.28 -5.66 4.00
N ILE A 419 17.02 -6.17 2.80
CA ILE A 419 16.36 -5.42 1.73
C ILE A 419 14.87 -5.75 1.76
N LEU A 420 14.04 -4.73 2.00
CA LEU A 420 12.58 -4.86 1.99
C LEU A 420 12.02 -4.43 0.64
N MET A 421 11.41 -5.36 -0.09
CA MET A 421 10.62 -5.00 -1.27
C MET A 421 9.29 -4.39 -0.84
N LYS A 422 9.11 -3.10 -1.11
CA LYS A 422 7.87 -2.37 -0.80
C LYS A 422 6.73 -2.62 -1.79
N ASP A 423 7.04 -3.17 -2.97
CA ASP A 423 6.06 -3.41 -4.02
C ASP A 423 6.14 -4.83 -4.60
N ILE A 424 5.71 -5.81 -3.81
CA ILE A 424 5.64 -7.21 -4.23
C ILE A 424 4.30 -7.47 -4.90
N GLY A 425 4.33 -7.96 -6.14
CA GLY A 425 3.14 -8.44 -6.84
C GLY A 425 3.49 -9.01 -8.20
N THR A 426 2.60 -9.82 -8.77
CA THR A 426 2.84 -10.53 -10.05
C THR A 426 3.10 -9.61 -11.24
N ARG A 427 2.82 -8.31 -11.13
CA ARG A 427 3.17 -7.30 -12.15
C ARG A 427 4.65 -6.93 -12.17
N ASN A 428 5.38 -7.22 -11.08
CA ASN A 428 6.81 -6.96 -10.90
C ASN A 428 7.64 -8.26 -10.97
N CYS A 429 7.03 -9.37 -11.37
CA CYS A 429 7.69 -10.65 -11.62
C CYS A 429 7.73 -10.92 -13.14
N LEU A 430 8.80 -11.53 -13.62
CA LEU A 430 9.07 -11.84 -15.04
C LEU A 430 9.14 -13.34 -15.29
#